data_AF-A0A6A7MWE5-F1
#
_entry.id   AF-A0A6A7MWE5-F1
#
_cell.length_a   1.000
_cell.length_b   1.000
_cell.length_c   1.000
_cell.angle_alpha   90.00
_cell.angle_beta   90.00
_cell.angle_gamma   90.00
#
_symmetry.space_group_name_H-M   'P 1'
#
loop_
_entity.id
_entity.type
_entity.pdbx_description
1 polymer ?
#
loop_
_entity_poly.entity_id
_entity_poly.type
_entity_poly.pdbx_seq_one_letter_code
_entity_poly.pdbx_strand_id
1 'polypeptide(L)'
;MIKSLRIAGALLLAGLSAGAMADTFETIESAPLKEVWLNGGFYSYHFQRDKGLNDSNPGLGGEYRFSTVASATAGRFYNSDRAYSNYVGVYYQPWKVGPVRLGAVAGGFSGYPKMRDGGWFLAAIPTASFEYKSVGVNVAIVPTYKDRLYGAISVQLKLKVFD
;
A
#
# COMPACT_ATOMS: atom_id res chain seq x y z
N MET A 1 47.12 -13.91 -9.22
CA MET A 1 46.08 -12.88 -9.38
C MET A 1 44.80 -13.37 -8.72
N ILE A 2 44.58 -13.00 -7.45
CA ILE A 2 43.39 -13.37 -6.68
C ILE A 2 42.82 -12.07 -6.15
N LYS A 3 41.67 -11.62 -6.68
CA LYS A 3 40.94 -10.46 -6.17
C LYS A 3 39.79 -10.99 -5.30
N SER A 4 40.03 -11.09 -4.02
CA SER A 4 38.99 -11.24 -3.00
C SER A 4 38.53 -9.85 -2.56
N LEU A 5 37.41 -9.38 -3.11
CA LEU A 5 36.74 -8.17 -2.64
C LEU A 5 35.68 -8.59 -1.60
N ARG A 6 36.01 -8.44 -0.32
CA ARG A 6 35.04 -8.58 0.77
C ARG A 6 34.25 -7.28 0.88
N ILE A 7 32.98 -7.32 0.50
CA ILE A 7 32.02 -6.25 0.75
C ILE A 7 31.64 -6.32 2.22
N ALA A 8 32.23 -5.46 3.05
CA ALA A 8 31.79 -5.20 4.41
C ALA A 8 30.84 -3.98 4.39
N GLY A 9 29.57 -4.23 4.11
CA GLY A 9 28.49 -3.27 4.35
C GLY A 9 27.75 -3.66 5.62
N ALA A 10 28.35 -3.37 6.78
CA ALA A 10 27.72 -3.63 8.06
C ALA A 10 26.59 -2.61 8.30
N LEU A 11 25.38 -3.14 8.46
CA LEU A 11 24.18 -2.46 8.92
C LEU A 11 24.45 -1.58 10.14
N LEU A 12 24.24 -0.27 9.98
CA LEU A 12 24.07 0.68 11.08
C LEU A 12 22.62 1.16 11.08
N LEU A 13 21.73 0.35 11.64
CA LEU A 13 20.38 0.75 12.06
C LEU A 13 19.94 -0.15 13.22
N ALA A 14 20.67 -0.07 14.33
CA ALA A 14 20.25 -0.61 15.61
C ALA A 14 20.38 0.52 16.64
N GLY A 15 19.31 1.30 16.82
CA GLY A 15 19.32 2.43 17.74
C GLY A 15 18.04 3.24 17.87
N LEU A 16 16.92 2.84 17.25
CA LEU A 16 15.62 3.43 17.59
C LEU A 16 15.15 2.74 18.88
N SER A 17 15.49 3.36 20.01
CA SER A 17 14.96 3.05 21.32
C SER A 17 13.43 3.05 21.28
N ALA A 18 12.81 1.95 21.71
CA ALA A 18 11.35 1.79 21.71
C ALA A 18 10.61 2.89 22.51
N GLY A 19 11.30 3.58 23.43
CA GLY A 19 10.76 4.72 24.17
C GLY A 19 10.57 6.00 23.35
N ALA A 20 11.37 6.26 22.31
CA ALA A 20 11.23 7.45 21.46
C ALA A 20 10.08 7.34 20.45
N MET A 21 9.63 6.11 20.15
CA MET A 21 8.49 5.86 19.26
C MET A 21 7.14 6.11 19.98
N ALA A 22 7.09 5.98 21.31
CA ALA A 22 5.86 6.11 22.09
C ALA A 22 5.27 7.53 22.03
N ASP A 23 6.11 8.58 21.98
CA ASP A 23 5.68 9.98 21.88
C ASP A 23 5.32 10.44 20.45
N THR A 24 5.40 9.54 19.46
CA THR A 24 5.14 9.89 18.05
C THR A 24 3.82 9.38 17.52
N PHE A 25 3.11 8.53 18.29
CA PHE A 25 1.81 8.00 17.91
C PHE A 25 0.70 8.98 18.30
N GLU A 26 -0.06 9.43 17.32
CA GLU A 26 -1.13 10.42 17.53
C GLU A 26 -2.41 9.99 16.80
N THR A 27 -3.56 10.37 17.35
CA THR A 27 -4.83 10.35 16.60
C THR A 27 -4.96 11.65 15.82
N ILE A 28 -5.38 11.55 14.56
CA ILE A 28 -5.60 12.68 13.68
C ILE A 28 -7.04 13.15 13.87
N GLU A 29 -7.22 14.45 14.16
CA GLU A 29 -8.55 15.05 14.14
C GLU A 29 -9.10 15.08 12.70
N SER A 30 -10.34 14.62 12.54
CA SER A 30 -11.01 14.61 11.24
C SER A 30 -11.45 16.03 10.85
N ALA A 31 -10.86 16.56 9.77
CA ALA A 31 -11.24 17.84 9.18
C ALA A 31 -11.45 17.70 7.67
N PRO A 32 -12.36 18.47 7.04
CA PRO A 32 -12.60 18.39 5.60
C PRO A 32 -11.36 18.72 4.76
N LEU A 33 -11.17 18.00 3.66
CA LEU A 33 -10.15 18.24 2.62
C LEU A 33 -10.78 18.09 1.23
N LYS A 34 -10.08 18.55 0.19
CA LYS A 34 -10.52 18.42 -1.21
C LYS A 34 -9.34 18.17 -2.13
N GLU A 35 -8.60 17.10 -1.90
CA GLU A 35 -7.44 16.79 -2.73
C GLU A 35 -7.73 15.67 -3.73
N VAL A 36 -7.25 15.83 -4.96
CA VAL A 36 -7.27 14.77 -5.97
C VAL A 36 -5.86 14.25 -6.16
N TRP A 37 -5.72 12.93 -6.10
CA TRP A 37 -4.48 12.21 -6.28
C TRP A 37 -4.63 11.21 -7.44
N LEU A 38 -3.63 11.17 -8.31
CA LEU A 38 -3.45 10.12 -9.30
C LEU A 38 -2.53 9.05 -8.72
N ASN A 39 -2.93 7.79 -8.87
CA ASN A 39 -2.20 6.64 -8.35
C ASN A 39 -1.64 5.81 -9.50
N GLY A 40 -0.39 5.40 -9.37
CA GLY A 40 0.18 4.39 -10.25
C GLY A 40 -0.38 2.99 -9.98
N GLY A 41 0.21 2.01 -10.67
CA GLY A 41 0.10 0.61 -10.28
C GLY A 41 0.78 0.31 -8.95
N PHE A 42 0.85 -0.96 -8.62
CA PHE A 42 1.48 -1.44 -7.40
C PHE A 42 2.80 -2.17 -7.71
N TYR A 43 3.69 -2.19 -6.73
CA TYR A 43 4.76 -3.17 -6.65
C TYR A 43 4.56 -3.98 -5.37
N SER A 44 4.52 -5.30 -5.48
CA SER A 44 4.15 -6.18 -4.39
C SER A 44 5.26 -7.18 -4.10
N TYR A 45 5.80 -7.15 -2.88
CA TYR A 45 6.71 -8.18 -2.40
C TYR A 45 5.91 -9.29 -1.71
N HIS A 46 5.67 -10.39 -2.44
CA HIS A 46 4.87 -11.51 -1.94
C HIS A 46 5.61 -12.35 -0.90
N PHE A 47 4.88 -12.87 0.09
CA PHE A 47 5.43 -13.79 1.08
C PHE A 47 5.63 -15.21 0.51
N GLN A 48 4.75 -15.67 -0.39
CA GLN A 48 4.86 -16.96 -1.07
C GLN A 48 5.70 -16.88 -2.35
N ARG A 49 7.03 -16.79 -2.17
CA ARG A 49 7.99 -16.57 -3.28
C ARG A 49 8.11 -17.73 -4.26
N ASP A 50 7.76 -18.94 -3.85
CA ASP A 50 7.82 -20.18 -4.63
C ASP A 50 6.73 -20.28 -5.71
N LYS A 51 5.69 -19.45 -5.64
CA LYS A 51 4.50 -19.55 -6.51
C LYS A 51 4.61 -18.82 -7.87
N GLY A 52 5.76 -18.23 -8.19
CA GLY A 52 5.97 -17.56 -9.49
C GLY A 52 5.06 -16.36 -9.74
N LEU A 53 4.68 -15.66 -8.66
CA LEU A 53 3.77 -14.52 -8.67
C LEU A 53 4.37 -13.31 -9.37
N ASN A 54 3.52 -12.50 -10.00
CA ASN A 54 3.93 -11.25 -10.61
C ASN A 54 3.98 -10.11 -9.56
N ASP A 55 5.19 -9.69 -9.20
CA ASP A 55 5.43 -8.60 -8.24
C ASP A 55 5.19 -7.20 -8.86
N SER A 56 5.33 -7.06 -10.18
CA SER A 56 5.11 -5.80 -10.88
C SER A 56 3.65 -5.71 -11.31
N ASN A 57 2.88 -4.85 -10.65
CA ASN A 57 1.44 -4.75 -10.86
C ASN A 57 1.06 -3.41 -11.50
N PRO A 58 1.45 -3.16 -12.77
CA PRO A 58 1.23 -1.87 -13.42
C PRO A 58 -0.27 -1.57 -13.53
N GLY A 59 -0.61 -0.28 -13.48
CA GLY A 59 -1.99 0.16 -13.42
C GLY A 59 -2.11 1.67 -13.29
N LEU A 60 -3.35 2.11 -13.16
CA LEU A 60 -3.72 3.50 -12.92
C LEU A 60 -4.95 3.55 -12.01
N GLY A 61 -4.98 4.52 -11.12
CA GLY A 61 -6.15 4.82 -10.30
C GLY A 61 -6.21 6.26 -9.88
N GLY A 62 -7.27 6.59 -9.17
CA GLY A 62 -7.48 7.88 -8.54
C GLY A 62 -7.82 7.72 -7.06
N GLU A 63 -7.51 8.75 -6.30
CA GLU A 63 -7.90 8.87 -4.90
C GLU A 63 -8.38 10.30 -4.64
N TYR A 64 -9.55 10.42 -4.01
CA TYR A 64 -10.12 11.69 -3.57
C TYR A 64 -10.09 11.76 -2.05
N ARG A 65 -9.24 12.64 -1.50
CA ARG A 65 -9.12 12.89 -0.07
C ARG A 65 -10.13 13.96 0.35
N PHE A 66 -11.20 13.49 0.98
CA PHE A 66 -12.29 14.34 1.45
C PHE A 66 -12.16 14.71 2.94
N SER A 67 -11.26 14.08 3.68
CA SER A 67 -10.88 14.51 5.03
C SER A 67 -9.44 14.17 5.37
N THR A 68 -8.92 14.74 6.45
CA THR A 68 -7.58 14.45 7.00
C THR A 68 -7.34 12.96 7.33
N VAL A 69 -8.42 12.18 7.49
CA VAL A 69 -8.37 10.76 7.88
C VAL A 69 -8.99 9.82 6.84
N ALA A 70 -9.61 10.33 5.77
CA ALA A 70 -10.33 9.48 4.82
C ALA A 70 -10.17 9.90 3.36
N SER A 71 -10.16 8.90 2.47
CA SER A 71 -10.25 9.11 1.03
C SER A 71 -10.99 7.98 0.34
N ALA A 72 -11.65 8.28 -0.77
CA ALA A 72 -12.21 7.29 -1.68
C ALA A 72 -11.19 7.00 -2.79
N THR A 73 -11.09 5.76 -3.23
CA THR A 73 -10.17 5.36 -4.30
C THR A 73 -10.82 4.38 -5.27
N ALA A 74 -10.40 4.43 -6.53
CA ALA A 74 -10.76 3.45 -7.54
C ALA A 74 -9.68 3.36 -8.60
N GLY A 75 -9.57 2.20 -9.26
CA GLY A 75 -8.62 2.03 -10.35
C GLY A 75 -8.56 0.62 -10.89
N ARG A 76 -7.58 0.39 -11.76
CA ARG A 76 -7.32 -0.89 -12.41
C ARG A 76 -5.82 -1.17 -12.45
N PHE A 77 -5.44 -2.44 -12.27
CA PHE A 77 -4.06 -2.89 -12.33
C PHE A 77 -3.95 -4.31 -12.88
N TYR A 78 -2.74 -4.71 -13.25
CA TYR A 78 -2.41 -6.07 -13.67
C TYR A 78 -1.89 -6.87 -12.47
N ASN A 79 -2.65 -7.86 -12.00
CA ASN A 79 -2.42 -8.49 -10.71
C ASN A 79 -1.31 -9.55 -10.71
N SER A 80 -1.11 -10.19 -9.56
CA SER A 80 -0.09 -11.21 -9.32
C SER A 80 -0.36 -12.54 -10.06
N ASP A 81 -1.62 -12.82 -10.38
CA ASP A 81 -2.05 -13.94 -11.23
C ASP A 81 -2.02 -13.60 -12.73
N ARG A 82 -1.46 -12.43 -13.12
CA ARG A 82 -1.32 -11.98 -14.52
C ARG A 82 -2.67 -11.74 -15.21
N ALA A 83 -3.64 -11.24 -14.44
CA ALA A 83 -4.97 -10.85 -14.91
C ALA A 83 -5.27 -9.39 -14.55
N TYR A 84 -6.14 -8.75 -15.32
CA TYR A 84 -6.59 -7.39 -15.00
C TYR A 84 -7.58 -7.40 -13.83
N SER A 85 -7.31 -6.57 -12.85
CA SER A 85 -8.11 -6.39 -11.64
C SER A 85 -8.58 -4.95 -11.50
N ASN A 86 -9.84 -4.77 -11.07
CA ASN A 86 -10.39 -3.47 -10.72
C ASN A 86 -10.57 -3.39 -9.22
N TYR A 87 -10.46 -2.18 -8.66
CA TYR A 87 -10.71 -1.92 -7.26
C TYR A 87 -11.52 -0.64 -7.06
N VAL A 88 -12.27 -0.62 -5.97
CA VAL A 88 -12.92 0.57 -5.42
C VAL A 88 -12.92 0.44 -3.90
N GLY A 89 -12.63 1.49 -3.16
CA GLY A 89 -12.56 1.43 -1.71
C GLY A 89 -12.47 2.77 -1.03
N VAL A 90 -12.41 2.71 0.30
CA VAL A 90 -12.23 3.86 1.18
C VAL A 90 -11.04 3.59 2.09
N TYR A 91 -10.07 4.50 2.07
CA TYR A 91 -9.05 4.58 3.10
C TYR A 91 -9.65 5.25 4.33
N TYR A 92 -9.38 4.67 5.50
CA TYR A 92 -9.59 5.30 6.80
C TYR A 92 -8.31 5.16 7.62
N GLN A 93 -7.63 6.28 7.84
CA GLN A 93 -6.32 6.37 8.48
C GLN A 93 -6.35 7.41 9.62
N PRO A 94 -6.95 7.07 10.78
CA PRO A 94 -7.15 8.01 11.88
C PRO A 94 -5.92 8.17 12.77
N TRP A 95 -4.84 7.41 12.55
CA TRP A 95 -3.64 7.46 13.36
C TRP A 95 -2.43 7.89 12.55
N LYS A 96 -1.39 8.39 13.21
CA LYS A 96 -0.08 8.63 12.61
C LYS A 96 1.06 8.30 13.57
N VAL A 97 2.22 8.01 12.99
CA VAL A 97 3.52 7.95 13.67
C VAL A 97 4.45 8.91 12.94
N GLY A 98 4.71 10.09 13.52
CA GLY A 98 5.39 11.18 12.82
C GLY A 98 4.66 11.56 11.52
N PRO A 99 5.32 11.54 10.33
CA PRO A 99 4.69 11.90 9.05
C PRO A 99 3.91 10.74 8.40
N VAL A 100 3.91 9.54 8.99
CA VAL A 100 3.27 8.35 8.41
C VAL A 100 1.88 8.19 8.99
N ARG A 101 0.85 8.18 8.15
CA ARG A 101 -0.53 7.86 8.54
C ARG A 101 -0.76 6.37 8.55
N LEU A 102 -1.56 5.87 9.47
CA LEU A 102 -1.84 4.45 9.70
C LEU A 102 -3.35 4.20 9.75
N GLY A 103 -3.78 3.08 9.18
CA GLY A 103 -5.16 2.62 9.26
C GLY A 103 -5.42 1.44 8.32
N ALA A 104 -6.53 1.48 7.61
CA ALA A 104 -6.91 0.44 6.65
C ALA A 104 -7.57 1.03 5.41
N VAL A 105 -7.51 0.27 4.31
CA VAL A 105 -8.40 0.44 3.17
C VAL A 105 -9.41 -0.69 3.16
N ALA A 106 -10.68 -0.36 3.04
CA ALA A 106 -11.77 -1.33 2.88
C ALA A 106 -12.45 -1.11 1.54
N GLY A 107 -12.69 -2.18 0.79
CA GLY A 107 -13.23 -2.05 -0.54
C GLY A 107 -13.46 -3.37 -1.26
N GLY A 108 -13.91 -3.23 -2.52
CA GLY A 108 -14.07 -4.33 -3.45
C GLY A 108 -12.87 -4.47 -4.36
N PHE A 109 -12.54 -5.71 -4.70
CA PHE A 109 -11.55 -6.08 -5.71
C PHE A 109 -12.16 -7.13 -6.64
N SER A 110 -11.74 -7.16 -7.90
CA SER A 110 -12.14 -8.17 -8.89
C SER A 110 -10.94 -8.61 -9.72
N GLY A 111 -11.10 -9.63 -10.56
CA GLY A 111 -10.09 -10.03 -11.56
C GLY A 111 -9.07 -11.07 -11.12
N TYR A 112 -9.21 -11.64 -9.92
CA TYR A 112 -8.40 -12.77 -9.45
C TYR A 112 -9.06 -14.10 -9.83
N PRO A 113 -8.50 -14.89 -10.77
CA PRO A 113 -9.16 -16.09 -11.28
C PRO A 113 -9.48 -17.12 -10.20
N LYS A 114 -8.62 -17.23 -9.18
CA LYS A 114 -8.79 -18.16 -8.05
C LYS A 114 -9.77 -17.65 -6.98
N MET A 115 -10.25 -16.41 -7.11
CA MET A 115 -11.17 -15.78 -6.16
C MET A 115 -12.48 -15.43 -6.85
N ARG A 116 -13.54 -16.19 -6.53
CA ARG A 116 -14.89 -16.01 -7.09
C ARG A 116 -14.89 -15.96 -8.63
N ASP A 117 -14.06 -16.77 -9.25
CA ASP A 117 -13.92 -16.87 -10.71
C ASP A 117 -13.63 -15.52 -11.39
N GLY A 118 -12.85 -14.65 -10.72
CA GLY A 118 -12.56 -13.29 -11.18
C GLY A 118 -13.63 -12.26 -10.82
N GLY A 119 -14.73 -12.66 -10.18
CA GLY A 119 -15.78 -11.77 -9.70
C GLY A 119 -15.33 -10.87 -8.54
N TRP A 120 -16.24 -9.96 -8.14
CA TRP A 120 -15.98 -9.03 -7.05
C TRP A 120 -15.98 -9.73 -5.68
N PHE A 121 -15.03 -9.35 -4.83
CA PHE A 121 -14.94 -9.73 -3.43
C PHE A 121 -14.54 -8.52 -2.57
N LEU A 122 -14.88 -8.57 -1.28
CA LEU A 122 -14.51 -7.52 -0.33
C LEU A 122 -13.21 -7.87 0.38
N ALA A 123 -12.42 -6.84 0.69
CA ALA A 123 -11.23 -6.94 1.52
C ALA A 123 -11.09 -5.69 2.41
N ALA A 124 -10.51 -5.89 3.59
CA ALA A 124 -9.99 -4.84 4.45
C ALA A 124 -8.49 -5.08 4.63
N ILE A 125 -7.67 -4.11 4.26
CA ILE A 125 -6.22 -4.26 4.15
C ILE A 125 -5.57 -3.20 5.04
N PRO A 126 -4.79 -3.59 6.05
CA PRO A 126 -3.97 -2.66 6.83
C PRO A 126 -3.06 -1.85 5.91
N THR A 127 -2.98 -0.55 6.14
CA THR A 127 -2.23 0.36 5.27
C THR A 127 -1.57 1.50 6.04
N ALA A 128 -0.45 1.95 5.51
CA ALA A 128 0.24 3.15 5.90
C ALA A 128 0.40 4.08 4.69
N SER A 129 0.45 5.39 4.91
CA SER A 129 0.79 6.33 3.85
C SER A 129 1.73 7.42 4.34
N PHE A 130 2.59 7.87 3.44
CA PHE A 130 3.45 9.03 3.63
C PHE A 130 3.24 9.98 2.46
N GLU A 131 2.98 11.25 2.75
CA GLU A 131 2.68 12.28 1.76
C GLU A 131 3.55 13.51 2.04
N TYR A 132 4.22 14.02 1.01
CA TYR A 132 5.04 15.22 1.07
C TYR A 132 4.77 16.10 -0.15
N LYS A 133 4.21 17.30 0.09
CA LYS A 133 3.76 18.23 -0.96
C LYS A 133 2.81 17.51 -1.94
N SER A 134 3.24 17.32 -3.19
CA SER A 134 2.43 16.70 -4.22
C SER A 134 2.78 15.23 -4.48
N VAL A 135 3.67 14.62 -3.71
CA VAL A 135 4.07 13.21 -3.90
C VAL A 135 3.75 12.42 -2.65
N GLY A 136 3.25 11.20 -2.81
CA GLY A 136 3.02 10.30 -1.71
C GLY A 136 3.19 8.84 -2.09
N VAL A 137 3.11 8.00 -1.07
CA VAL A 137 3.16 6.56 -1.19
C VAL A 137 2.13 5.93 -0.26
N ASN A 138 1.39 4.96 -0.78
CA ASN A 138 0.57 4.03 0.00
C ASN A 138 1.33 2.72 0.14
N VAL A 139 1.37 2.18 1.35
CA VAL A 139 1.93 0.86 1.66
C VAL A 139 0.83 0.01 2.28
N ALA A 140 0.61 -1.18 1.76
CA ALA A 140 -0.45 -2.08 2.19
C ALA A 140 0.14 -3.44 2.59
N ILE A 141 -0.34 -3.99 3.70
CA ILE A 141 0.01 -5.35 4.14
C ILE A 141 -1.15 -6.25 3.76
N VAL A 142 -1.05 -6.91 2.61
CA VAL A 142 -2.09 -7.79 2.08
C VAL A 142 -1.99 -9.14 2.81
N PRO A 143 -3.02 -9.57 3.55
CA PRO A 143 -3.02 -10.86 4.20
C PRO A 143 -3.17 -11.99 3.16
N THR A 144 -2.57 -13.15 3.46
CA THR A 144 -2.82 -14.35 2.67
C THR A 144 -4.23 -14.87 2.95
N TYR A 145 -4.97 -15.23 1.91
CA TYR A 145 -6.29 -15.84 2.03
C TYR A 145 -6.34 -17.16 1.25
N LYS A 146 -6.15 -18.26 1.99
CA LYS A 146 -6.13 -19.64 1.44
C LYS A 146 -5.18 -19.70 0.24
N ASP A 147 -5.45 -20.57 -0.73
CA ASP A 147 -4.70 -20.63 -1.99
C ASP A 147 -5.25 -19.70 -3.08
N ARG A 148 -5.99 -18.65 -2.69
CA ARG A 148 -6.71 -17.76 -3.61
C ARG A 148 -6.07 -16.39 -3.75
N LEU A 149 -5.63 -15.81 -2.64
CA LEU A 149 -4.94 -14.51 -2.60
C LEU A 149 -3.67 -14.68 -1.76
N TYR A 150 -2.54 -14.32 -2.35
CA TYR A 150 -1.22 -14.48 -1.73
C TYR A 150 -0.79 -13.19 -1.07
N GLY A 151 -0.36 -13.28 0.18
CA GLY A 151 -0.03 -12.10 0.98
C GLY A 151 1.24 -11.42 0.48
N ALA A 152 1.29 -10.11 0.67
CA ALA A 152 2.39 -9.28 0.20
C ALA A 152 2.49 -7.98 1.00
N ILE A 153 3.66 -7.35 0.93
CA ILE A 153 3.79 -5.90 1.17
C ILE A 153 3.66 -5.23 -0.20
N SER A 154 2.63 -4.40 -0.38
CA SER A 154 2.35 -3.72 -1.64
C SER A 154 2.59 -2.22 -1.50
N VAL A 155 3.21 -1.61 -2.51
CA VAL A 155 3.57 -0.20 -2.56
C VAL A 155 2.92 0.45 -3.78
N GLN A 156 2.31 1.61 -3.61
CA GLN A 156 1.70 2.40 -4.67
C GLN A 156 2.14 3.86 -4.56
N LEU A 157 2.67 4.41 -5.66
CA LEU A 157 3.00 5.83 -5.74
C LEU A 157 1.75 6.64 -6.08
N LYS A 158 1.66 7.83 -5.48
CA LYS A 158 0.58 8.80 -5.74
C LYS A 158 1.11 10.20 -5.98
N LEU A 159 0.45 10.94 -6.85
CA LEU A 159 0.75 12.31 -7.23
C LEU A 159 -0.49 13.18 -7.00
N LYS A 160 -0.39 14.21 -6.17
CA LYS A 160 -1.44 15.20 -5.98
C LYS A 160 -1.51 16.11 -7.20
N VAL A 161 -2.71 16.26 -7.75
CA VAL A 161 -2.96 17.07 -8.95
C VAL A 161 -3.93 18.23 -8.71
N PHE A 162 -4.59 18.25 -7.54
CA PHE A 162 -5.51 19.32 -7.11
C PHE A 162 -5.59 19.36 -5.58
N ASP A 163 -5.68 20.57 -5.01
CA ASP A 163 -5.98 20.86 -3.60
C ASP A 163 -6.74 22.19 -3.41
#